data_AF-A0A2H0BSC2-F1
#
_entry.id   AF-A0A2H0BSC2-F1
#
_cell.length_a   1.000
_cell.length_b   1.000
_cell.length_c   1.000
_cell.angle_alpha   90.00
_cell.angle_beta   90.00
_cell.angle_gamma   90.00
#
_symmetry.space_group_name_H-M   'P 1'
#
loop_
_entity.id
_entity.type
_entity.pdbx_description
1 polymer ?
#
loop_
_entity_poly.entity_id
_entity_poly.type
_entity_poly.pdbx_seq_one_letter_code
_entity_poly.pdbx_strand_id
1 'polypeptide(L)'
;MTNDILEQVVEDYFRSQGYFTQHNIKYRPAIKEPKYAVHSDIDILAYNPLKKARDRARVAVASCKSWQGGLDIPGTLKALQKTPNRKWPTKRLGNFLEKSWIRTGRKLEKQK
;
A
#
# COMPACT_ATOMS: atom_id res chain seq x y z
N MET A 1 -21.06 6.75 8.18
CA MET A 1 -20.12 6.45 7.08
C MET A 1 -19.70 5.01 7.25
N THR A 2 -19.97 4.17 6.25
CA THR A 2 -19.51 2.78 6.24
C THR A 2 -18.02 2.80 5.90
N ASN A 3 -17.15 2.24 6.74
CA ASN A 3 -15.74 2.09 6.40
C ASN A 3 -15.62 1.21 5.13
N ASP A 4 -14.63 1.51 4.28
CA ASP A 4 -14.31 0.65 3.14
C ASP A 4 -13.97 -0.76 3.66
N ILE A 5 -14.43 -1.80 2.97
CA ILE A 5 -14.22 -3.19 3.41
C ILE A 5 -12.74 -3.54 3.52
N LEU A 6 -11.88 -2.94 2.68
CA LEU A 6 -10.44 -3.13 2.79
C LEU A 6 -9.89 -2.50 4.07
N GLU A 7 -10.37 -1.31 4.42
CA GLU A 7 -9.96 -0.65 5.65
C GLU A 7 -10.42 -1.45 6.88
N GLN A 8 -11.64 -1.99 6.84
CA GLN A 8 -12.17 -2.81 7.91
C GLN A 8 -11.36 -4.09 8.13
N VAL A 9 -11.01 -4.81 7.05
CA VAL A 9 -10.19 -6.03 7.16
C VAL A 9 -8.80 -5.74 7.73
N VAL A 10 -8.18 -4.63 7.31
CA VAL A 10 -6.86 -4.22 7.80
C VAL A 10 -6.94 -3.74 9.26
N GLU A 11 -8.02 -3.05 9.64
CA GLU A 11 -8.29 -2.65 11.01
C GLU A 11 -8.42 -3.87 11.94
N ASP A 12 -9.22 -4.87 11.56
CA ASP A 12 -9.40 -6.10 12.32
C ASP A 12 -8.08 -6.85 12.49
N TYR A 13 -7.25 -6.91 11.44
CA TYR A 13 -5.91 -7.45 11.54
C TYR A 13 -5.07 -6.71 12.58
N PHE A 14 -5.00 -5.37 12.53
CA PHE A 14 -4.21 -4.60 13.49
C PHE A 14 -4.74 -4.72 14.92
N ARG A 15 -6.05 -4.69 15.11
CA ARG A 15 -6.69 -4.87 16.43
C ARG A 15 -6.42 -6.25 17.01
N SER A 16 -6.42 -7.30 16.19
CA SER A 16 -6.04 -8.66 16.63
C SER A 16 -4.60 -8.72 17.16
N GLN A 17 -3.74 -7.81 16.70
CA GLN A 17 -2.34 -7.69 17.11
C GLN A 17 -2.13 -6.69 18.26
N GLY A 18 -3.21 -6.17 18.87
CA GLY A 18 -3.17 -5.24 20.00
C GLY A 18 -2.83 -3.80 19.63
N TYR A 19 -3.08 -3.38 18.39
CA TYR A 19 -2.92 -1.98 17.98
C TYR A 19 -4.22 -1.20 18.16
N PHE A 20 -4.07 0.07 18.51
CA PHE A 20 -5.10 1.08 18.37
C PHE A 20 -5.05 1.64 16.95
N THR A 21 -6.20 1.82 16.31
CA THR A 21 -6.31 2.23 14.90
C THR A 21 -7.04 3.56 14.78
N GLN A 22 -6.64 4.37 13.79
CA GLN A 22 -7.35 5.56 13.36
C GLN A 22 -7.35 5.64 11.83
N HIS A 23 -8.46 6.07 11.26
CA HIS A 23 -8.71 6.06 9.82
C HIS A 23 -8.67 7.47 9.20
N ASN A 24 -8.43 7.52 7.89
CA ASN A 24 -8.52 8.73 7.04
C ASN A 24 -7.79 9.95 7.63
N ILE A 25 -6.52 9.77 7.97
CA ILE A 25 -5.69 10.82 8.54
C ILE A 25 -5.09 11.66 7.42
N LYS A 26 -5.40 12.96 7.43
CA LYS A 26 -4.73 13.95 6.57
C LYS A 26 -3.31 14.16 7.07
N TYR A 27 -2.32 13.79 6.27
CA TYR A 27 -0.91 13.93 6.62
C TYR A 27 -0.23 15.03 5.79
N ARG A 28 0.37 15.98 6.50
CA ARG A 28 1.24 17.00 5.93
C ARG A 28 2.64 16.87 6.53
N PRO A 29 3.63 16.37 5.78
CA PRO A 29 5.00 16.31 6.25
C PRO A 29 5.57 17.71 6.53
N ALA A 30 6.47 17.80 7.52
CA ALA A 30 7.11 19.05 7.90
C ALA A 30 8.00 19.61 6.76
N ILE A 31 8.04 20.94 6.61
CA ILE A 31 8.65 21.65 5.48
C ILE A 31 10.19 21.52 5.40
N LYS A 32 10.85 20.87 6.38
CA LYS A 32 12.32 20.74 6.40
C LYS A 32 12.91 20.08 5.14
N GLU A 33 12.13 19.28 4.41
CA GLU A 33 12.52 18.76 3.09
C GLU A 33 11.38 18.94 2.05
N PRO A 34 11.23 20.14 1.46
CA PRO A 34 10.06 20.51 0.66
C PRO A 34 9.83 19.61 -0.55
N LYS A 35 10.92 19.04 -1.09
CA LYS A 35 10.91 18.28 -2.35
C LYS A 35 10.06 17.01 -2.31
N TYR A 36 9.88 16.43 -1.12
CA TYR A 36 9.07 15.22 -0.90
C TYR A 36 7.90 15.47 0.04
N ALA A 37 7.66 16.73 0.41
CA ALA A 37 6.62 17.11 1.35
C ALA A 37 5.25 17.24 0.66
N VAL A 38 4.74 16.12 0.15
CA VAL A 38 3.44 16.06 -0.54
C VAL A 38 2.34 15.78 0.48
N HIS A 39 1.23 16.52 0.37
CA HIS A 39 0.02 16.22 1.10
C HIS A 39 -0.48 14.82 0.73
N SER A 40 -0.65 13.97 1.74
CA SER A 40 -1.10 12.59 1.54
C SER A 40 -2.17 12.24 2.56
N ASP A 41 -3.06 11.36 2.13
CA ASP A 41 -4.07 10.77 2.99
C ASP A 41 -3.56 9.40 3.43
N ILE A 42 -3.61 9.16 4.73
CA ILE A 42 -3.31 7.86 5.34
C ILE A 42 -4.65 7.17 5.58
N ASP A 43 -4.86 6.02 4.95
CA ASP A 43 -6.10 5.27 5.10
C ASP A 43 -6.19 4.72 6.53
N ILE A 44 -5.13 4.08 7.06
CA ILE A 44 -5.06 3.59 8.45
C ILE A 44 -3.72 3.90 9.11
N LEU A 45 -3.76 4.47 10.31
CA LEU A 45 -2.64 4.56 11.25
C LEU A 45 -2.90 3.60 12.41
N ALA A 46 -1.93 2.74 12.71
CA ALA A 46 -1.98 1.80 13.81
C ALA A 46 -0.84 2.07 14.81
N TYR A 47 -1.17 2.08 16.10
CA TYR A 47 -0.22 2.33 17.18
C TYR A 47 -0.33 1.27 18.29
N ASN A 48 0.80 0.69 18.69
CA ASN A 48 0.86 -0.28 19.78
C ASN A 48 1.77 0.22 20.90
N PRO A 49 1.23 0.67 22.05
CA PRO A 49 2.03 1.24 23.15
C PRO A 49 2.90 0.22 23.86
N LEU A 50 2.63 -1.08 23.73
CA LEU A 50 3.39 -2.15 24.37
C LEU A 50 4.73 -2.41 23.67
N LYS A 51 4.89 -1.92 22.43
CA LYS A 51 6.14 -2.03 21.69
C LYS A 51 7.15 -0.95 22.10
N LYS A 52 8.43 -1.31 22.10
CA LYS A 52 9.52 -0.40 22.48
C LYS A 52 9.51 0.82 21.55
N ALA A 53 9.89 1.99 22.08
CA ALA A 53 9.90 3.25 21.31
C ALA A 53 10.76 3.19 20.03
N ARG A 54 11.83 2.38 20.03
CA ARG A 54 12.73 2.19 18.89
C ARG A 54 12.26 1.09 17.93
N ASP A 55 11.22 0.36 18.27
CA ASP A 55 10.68 -0.69 17.42
C ASP A 55 9.87 -0.06 16.29
N ARG A 56 10.24 -0.38 15.05
CA ARG A 56 9.51 0.07 13.86
C ARG A 56 8.08 -0.45 13.85
N ALA A 57 7.81 -1.57 14.53
CA ALA A 57 6.46 -2.10 14.67
C ALA A 57 5.59 -1.31 15.68
N ARG A 58 6.11 -0.30 16.39
CA ARG A 58 5.28 0.51 17.32
C ARG A 58 4.24 1.34 16.58
N VAL A 59 4.58 1.83 15.40
CA VAL A 59 3.71 2.61 14.53
C VAL A 59 3.68 1.93 13.16
N ALA A 60 2.49 1.55 12.71
CA ALA A 60 2.28 1.03 11.36
C ALA A 60 1.32 1.96 10.60
N VAL A 61 1.57 2.10 9.30
CA VAL A 61 0.77 2.91 8.39
C VAL A 61 0.39 2.03 7.22
N ALA A 62 -0.89 2.02 6.87
CA ALA A 62 -1.41 1.27 5.74
C ALA A 62 -2.18 2.18 4.78
N SER A 63 -1.98 1.95 3.49
CA SER A 63 -2.86 2.46 2.44
C SER A 63 -3.58 1.30 1.78
N CYS A 64 -4.89 1.44 1.64
CA CYS A 64 -5.79 0.44 1.09
C CYS A 64 -6.13 0.81 -0.36
N LYS A 65 -5.78 -0.08 -1.30
CA LYS A 65 -6.09 0.07 -2.73
C LYS A 65 -6.48 -1.29 -3.30
N SER A 66 -7.62 -1.35 -3.99
CA SER A 66 -8.06 -2.52 -4.78
C SER A 66 -7.65 -2.36 -6.24
N TRP A 67 -7.02 -3.39 -6.80
CA TRP A 67 -6.60 -3.41 -8.22
C TRP A 67 -7.27 -4.61 -8.88
N GLN A 68 -8.27 -4.36 -9.74
CA GLN A 68 -9.08 -5.41 -10.38
C GLN A 68 -8.23 -6.40 -11.21
N GLY A 69 -7.10 -5.96 -11.76
CA GLY A 69 -6.16 -6.80 -12.52
C GLY A 69 -4.97 -7.33 -11.72
N GLY A 70 -4.98 -7.18 -10.40
CA GLY A 70 -3.84 -7.51 -9.52
C GLY A 70 -2.68 -6.50 -9.62
N LEU A 71 -1.72 -6.64 -8.69
CA LEU A 71 -0.50 -5.83 -8.63
C LEU A 71 0.72 -6.76 -8.62
N ASP A 72 1.57 -6.66 -9.64
CA ASP A 72 2.89 -7.30 -9.65
C ASP A 72 3.85 -6.47 -8.78
N ILE A 73 3.91 -6.80 -7.48
CA ILE A 73 4.75 -6.09 -6.51
C ILE A 73 6.22 -6.16 -6.91
N PRO A 74 6.82 -7.33 -7.21
CA PRO A 74 8.23 -7.40 -7.62
C PRO A 74 8.55 -6.57 -8.87
N GLY A 75 7.71 -6.67 -9.91
CA GLY A 75 7.90 -5.92 -11.15
C GLY A 75 7.80 -4.41 -10.94
N THR A 76 6.80 -3.98 -10.18
CA THR A 76 6.57 -2.56 -9.87
C THR A 76 7.69 -1.99 -9.01
N LEU A 77 8.15 -2.72 -8.00
CA LEU A 77 9.27 -2.30 -7.15
C LEU A 77 10.55 -2.13 -7.98
N LYS A 78 10.87 -3.10 -8.85
CA LYS A 78 12.03 -3.04 -9.73
C LYS A 78 11.94 -1.85 -10.69
N ALA A 79 10.76 -1.50 -11.16
CA ALA A 79 10.54 -0.36 -12.04
C ALA A 79 10.66 0.99 -11.30
N LEU A 80 10.17 1.07 -10.07
CA LEU A 80 10.32 2.24 -9.21
C LEU A 80 11.78 2.51 -8.84
N GLN A 81 12.54 1.47 -8.48
CA GLN A 81 13.97 1.58 -8.19
C GLN A 81 14.78 2.12 -9.38
N LYS A 82 14.41 1.74 -10.61
CA LYS A 82 15.07 2.21 -11.84
C LYS A 82 14.69 3.63 -12.24
N THR A 83 13.47 4.06 -11.90
CA THR A 83 12.91 5.34 -12.35
C THR A 83 12.02 5.96 -11.27
N PRO A 84 12.62 6.57 -10.22
CA PRO A 84 11.88 7.04 -9.04
C PRO A 84 10.91 8.20 -9.32
N ASN A 85 11.08 8.94 -10.43
CA ASN A 85 10.22 10.08 -10.80
C ASN A 85 9.45 9.88 -12.12
N ARG A 86 9.31 8.64 -12.59
CA ARG A 86 8.59 8.39 -13.85
C ARG A 86 7.09 8.56 -13.63
N LYS A 87 6.48 9.51 -14.35
CA LYS A 87 5.02 9.61 -14.44
C LYS A 87 4.50 8.41 -15.22
N TRP A 88 3.86 7.47 -14.52
CA TRP A 88 3.24 6.32 -15.14
C TRP A 88 1.90 6.75 -15.76
N PRO A 89 1.68 6.56 -17.07
CA PRO A 89 0.38 6.82 -17.65
C PRO A 89 -0.62 5.83 -17.05
N THR A 90 -1.63 6.35 -16.35
CA THR A 90 -2.68 5.58 -15.65
C THR A 90 -3.35 4.52 -16.52
N LYS A 91 -3.46 4.75 -17.83
CA LYS A 91 -3.98 3.77 -18.81
C LYS A 91 -3.01 2.64 -19.20
N ARG A 92 -1.69 2.81 -19.04
CA ARG A 92 -0.70 1.77 -19.39
C ARG A 92 -0.41 0.82 -18.23
N LEU A 93 -0.59 1.23 -16.98
CA LEU A 93 -0.29 0.38 -15.81
C LEU A 93 -1.31 -0.77 -15.70
N GLY A 94 -2.61 -0.49 -15.87
CA GLY A 94 -3.65 -1.52 -15.96
C GLY A 94 -3.37 -2.51 -17.08
N ASN A 95 -3.14 -2.02 -18.30
CA ASN A 95 -2.86 -2.85 -19.48
C ASN A 95 -1.54 -3.65 -19.40
N PHE A 96 -0.52 -3.16 -18.68
CA PHE A 96 0.77 -3.86 -18.54
C PHE A 96 0.68 -4.98 -17.49
N LEU A 97 -0.03 -4.73 -16.38
CA LEU A 97 -0.19 -5.70 -15.31
C LEU A 97 -1.18 -6.80 -15.68
N GLU A 98 -2.28 -6.45 -16.36
CA GLU A 98 -3.24 -7.42 -16.88
C GLU A 98 -2.57 -8.42 -17.84
N LYS A 99 -1.69 -7.95 -18.72
CA LYS A 99 -0.90 -8.81 -19.63
C LYS A 99 0.15 -9.66 -18.92
N SER A 100 0.71 -9.18 -17.81
CA SER A 100 1.67 -9.92 -16.96
C SER A 100 0.99 -11.09 -16.26
N TRP A 101 -0.19 -10.85 -15.66
CA TRP A 101 -0.96 -11.85 -14.94
C TRP A 101 -1.52 -12.96 -15.83
N ILE A 102 -2.07 -12.63 -17.02
CA ILE A 102 -2.52 -13.64 -17.99
C ILE A 102 -1.39 -14.59 -18.39
N ARG A 103 -0.15 -14.09 -18.47
CA ARG A 103 1.02 -14.92 -18.82
C ARG A 103 1.46 -15.85 -17.69
N THR A 104 1.36 -15.39 -16.45
CA THR A 104 1.76 -16.16 -15.27
C THR A 104 0.69 -17.20 -14.90
N GLY A 105 -0.59 -16.85 -15.00
CA GLY A 105 -1.72 -17.77 -14.78
C GLY A 105 -1.72 -18.96 -15.74
N ARG A 106 -1.51 -18.73 -17.06
CA ARG A 106 -1.42 -19.83 -18.05
C ARG A 106 -0.23 -20.77 -17.86
N LYS A 107 0.83 -20.33 -17.19
CA LYS A 107 1.99 -21.20 -16.90
C LYS A 107 1.71 -22.16 -15.74
N LEU A 108 0.93 -21.72 -14.75
CA LEU A 108 0.52 -22.55 -13.62
C LEU A 108 -0.53 -23.60 -14.03
N GLU A 109 -1.38 -23.27 -15.00
CA GLU A 109 -2.43 -24.16 -15.50
C GLU A 109 -1.89 -25.29 -16.40
N LYS A 110 -0.73 -25.09 -17.05
CA LYS A 110 -0.06 -26.11 -17.89
C LYS A 110 0.89 -27.05 -17.11
N GLN A 111 0.98 -26.91 -15.79
CA GLN A 111 1.79 -27.77 -14.92
C GLN A 111 0.96 -28.67 -14.00
N LYS A 112 -0.37 -28.73 -14.23
CA LYS A 112 -1.25 -29.78 -13.71
C LYS A 112 -1.57 -30.76 -14.84
#